data_AF-A0A2Z4AE57-F1
#
_entry.id   AF-A0A2Z4AE57-F1
#
_cell.length_a   1.000
_cell.length_b   1.000
_cell.length_c   1.000
_cell.angle_alpha   90.00
_cell.angle_beta   90.00
_cell.angle_gamma   90.00
#
_symmetry.space_group_name_H-M   'P 1'
#
loop_
_entity.id
_entity.type
_entity.pdbx_description
1 polymer ?
#
loop_
_entity_poly.entity_id
_entity_poly.type
_entity_poly.pdbx_seq_one_letter_code
_entity_poly.pdbx_strand_id
1 'polypeptide(L)'
;MVPSPPNLNIGKLKRELQERGFVVIHDLIPRDQALRIGDRLMEIMSALPDHDNPNGEQIMDQLFDRIEPIEDNMFLPLVTNSVHLDLVGSLLGPGFQQIGPGILWRMPGCLKRGLHADVPVPWFIQNNLPTPSNVCFMVNAIWMLTEFTRENGATLLLPYSHNFGHVCNKWLDPTSGKLRYENENIRRYRTKLESEGDNQLVASEGPPGSLLIFHGSTWHSPGPNITTNSNRLGASTGFIPAWLDPVYTAWGKDVLMSRATRNRMPPDVQMRNQRVKENYPDTSNLEAKQQ
;
A
#
# COMPACT_ATOMS: atom_id res chain seq x y z
N MET A 1 23.23 5.04 5.66
CA MET A 1 22.49 5.42 4.44
C MET A 1 23.01 4.56 3.30
N VAL A 2 22.15 3.78 2.65
CA VAL A 2 22.51 3.09 1.40
C VAL A 2 22.51 4.15 0.29
N PRO A 3 23.62 4.34 -0.45
CA PRO A 3 23.65 5.32 -1.53
C PRO A 3 22.67 4.90 -2.64
N SER A 4 21.95 5.88 -3.19
CA SER A 4 21.01 5.65 -4.30
C SER A 4 21.76 5.13 -5.53
N PRO A 5 21.08 4.39 -6.45
CA PRO A 5 21.70 3.96 -7.70
C PRO A 5 22.28 5.18 -8.46
N PRO A 6 23.52 5.09 -8.97
CA PRO A 6 24.29 6.27 -9.43
C PRO A 6 23.70 7.03 -10.63
N ASN A 7 22.61 6.55 -11.24
CA ASN A 7 21.96 7.16 -12.40
C ASN A 7 20.46 7.49 -12.19
N LEU A 8 19.99 7.53 -10.94
CA LEU A 8 18.56 7.76 -10.67
C LEU A 8 18.18 9.23 -10.95
N ASN A 9 17.37 9.46 -11.99
CA ASN A 9 16.83 10.78 -12.29
C ASN A 9 15.57 11.07 -11.46
N ILE A 10 15.76 11.53 -10.23
CA ILE A 10 14.66 11.85 -9.30
C ILE A 10 13.66 12.85 -9.89
N GLY A 11 14.14 13.86 -10.64
CA GLY A 11 13.25 14.84 -11.27
C GLY A 11 12.31 14.23 -12.31
N LYS A 12 12.79 13.24 -13.07
CA LYS A 12 11.96 12.45 -13.99
C LYS A 12 10.95 11.59 -13.22
N LEU A 13 11.38 10.91 -12.16
CA LEU A 13 10.49 10.09 -11.33
C LEU A 13 9.35 10.90 -10.69
N LYS A 14 9.64 12.11 -10.17
CA LYS A 14 8.63 13.01 -9.63
C LYS A 14 7.58 13.41 -10.69
N ARG A 15 8.02 13.74 -11.90
CA ARG A 15 7.10 14.05 -13.01
C ARG A 15 6.25 12.85 -13.42
N GLU A 16 6.87 11.68 -13.58
CA GLU A 16 6.13 10.45 -13.91
C GLU A 16 5.12 10.08 -12.81
N LEU A 17 5.51 10.20 -11.54
CA LEU A 17 4.62 9.94 -10.42
C LEU A 17 3.41 10.90 -10.42
N GLN A 18 3.63 12.18 -10.72
CA GLN A 18 2.57 13.19 -10.82
C GLN A 18 1.66 12.99 -12.04
N GLU A 19 2.24 12.69 -13.21
CA GLU A 19 1.49 12.57 -14.47
C GLU A 19 0.81 11.21 -14.60
N ARG A 20 1.54 10.12 -14.40
CA ARG A 20 1.08 8.73 -14.59
C ARG A 20 0.38 8.17 -13.36
N GLY A 21 0.69 8.70 -12.16
CA GLY A 21 0.13 8.27 -10.88
C GLY A 21 0.99 7.22 -10.15
N PHE A 22 2.02 6.66 -10.79
CA PHE A 22 2.92 5.70 -10.17
C PHE A 22 4.27 5.60 -10.89
N VAL A 23 5.29 5.14 -10.16
CA VAL A 23 6.60 4.75 -10.71
C VAL A 23 7.09 3.45 -10.05
N VAL A 24 7.87 2.68 -10.80
CA VAL A 24 8.60 1.50 -10.29
C VAL A 24 10.08 1.78 -10.39
N ILE A 25 10.80 1.61 -9.29
CA ILE A 25 12.23 1.85 -9.18
C ILE A 25 12.89 0.51 -8.88
N HIS A 26 13.71 0.01 -9.79
CA HIS A 26 14.43 -1.24 -9.61
C HIS A 26 15.67 -1.05 -8.72
N ASP A 27 15.97 -2.09 -7.94
CA ASP A 27 17.22 -2.21 -7.16
C ASP A 27 17.49 -1.01 -6.21
N LEU A 28 16.46 -0.48 -5.55
CA LEU A 28 16.57 0.65 -4.64
C LEU A 28 17.17 0.26 -3.27
N ILE A 29 17.03 -1.01 -2.89
CA ILE A 29 17.87 -1.68 -1.89
C ILE A 29 18.50 -2.94 -2.52
N PRO A 30 19.64 -3.43 -2.00
CA PRO A 30 20.30 -4.63 -2.51
C PRO A 30 19.35 -5.86 -2.54
N ARG A 31 19.42 -6.64 -3.62
CA ARG A 31 18.57 -7.84 -3.82
C ARG A 31 18.72 -8.86 -2.69
N ASP A 32 19.94 -9.11 -2.22
CA ASP A 32 20.22 -10.04 -1.13
C ASP A 32 19.66 -9.54 0.22
N GLN A 33 19.64 -8.22 0.44
CA GLN A 33 19.02 -7.63 1.59
C GLN A 33 17.50 -7.80 1.54
N ALA A 34 16.88 -7.52 0.38
CA ALA A 34 15.44 -7.67 0.20
C ALA A 34 14.97 -9.12 0.38
N LEU A 35 15.72 -10.09 -0.17
CA LEU A 35 15.42 -11.51 0.00
C LEU A 35 15.51 -11.95 1.46
N ARG A 36 16.56 -11.53 2.20
CA ARG A 36 16.67 -11.83 3.64
C ARG A 36 15.53 -11.26 4.46
N ILE A 37 15.11 -10.03 4.15
CA ILE A 37 13.92 -9.40 4.75
C ILE A 37 12.68 -10.25 4.43
N GLY A 38 12.52 -10.67 3.17
CA GLY A 38 11.38 -11.49 2.73
C GLY A 38 11.32 -12.85 3.42
N ASP A 39 12.43 -13.56 3.50
CA ASP A 39 12.53 -14.87 4.17
C ASP A 39 12.16 -14.77 5.66
N ARG A 40 12.70 -13.75 6.35
CA ARG A 40 12.38 -13.52 7.77
C ARG A 40 10.90 -13.21 7.97
N LEU A 41 10.27 -12.46 7.08
CA LEU A 41 8.86 -12.13 7.19
C LEU A 41 7.95 -13.32 6.87
N MET A 42 8.31 -14.15 5.89
CA MET A 42 7.59 -15.40 5.66
C MET A 42 7.71 -16.33 6.87
N GLU A 43 8.86 -16.41 7.54
CA GLU A 43 9.01 -17.17 8.79
C GLU A 43 8.06 -16.68 9.89
N ILE A 44 8.02 -15.37 10.14
CA ILE A 44 7.12 -14.76 11.13
C ILE A 44 5.65 -15.02 10.77
N MET A 45 5.29 -14.79 9.51
CA MET A 45 3.90 -14.91 9.04
C MET A 45 3.42 -16.36 9.00
N SER A 46 4.29 -17.33 8.70
CA SER A 46 3.96 -18.77 8.76
C SER A 46 3.66 -19.27 10.17
N ALA A 47 4.11 -18.56 11.22
CA ALA A 47 3.75 -18.86 12.60
C ALA A 47 2.41 -18.23 13.05
N LEU A 48 1.78 -17.39 12.22
CA LEU A 48 0.51 -16.75 12.55
C LEU A 48 -0.70 -17.66 12.22
N PRO A 49 -1.82 -17.55 12.97
CA PRO A 49 -2.97 -18.46 12.80
C PRO A 49 -3.65 -18.41 11.43
N ASP A 50 -3.50 -17.31 10.69
CA ASP A 50 -4.14 -17.07 9.40
C ASP A 50 -3.27 -17.48 8.20
N HIS A 51 -2.16 -18.19 8.42
CA HIS A 51 -1.28 -18.65 7.36
C HIS A 51 -2.02 -19.56 6.34
N ASP A 52 -2.84 -20.49 6.82
CA ASP A 52 -3.60 -21.42 5.98
C ASP A 52 -4.91 -20.81 5.42
N ASN A 53 -4.91 -19.49 5.18
CA ASN A 53 -6.08 -18.80 4.62
C ASN A 53 -6.46 -19.41 3.26
N PRO A 54 -7.70 -19.90 3.07
CA PRO A 54 -8.11 -20.57 1.84
C PRO A 54 -8.06 -19.68 0.60
N ASN A 55 -7.98 -18.35 0.77
CA ASN A 55 -7.84 -17.40 -0.33
C ASN A 55 -6.40 -17.29 -0.87
N GLY A 56 -5.43 -17.98 -0.25
CA GLY A 56 -4.02 -17.94 -0.64
C GLY A 56 -3.36 -16.58 -0.37
N GLU A 57 -3.88 -15.81 0.58
CA GLU A 57 -3.37 -14.48 0.91
C GLU A 57 -3.30 -14.30 2.42
N GLN A 58 -2.24 -13.66 2.88
CA GLN A 58 -2.04 -13.31 4.28
C GLN A 58 -1.61 -11.85 4.41
N ILE A 59 -2.14 -11.17 5.42
CA ILE A 59 -1.83 -9.77 5.73
C ILE A 59 -1.33 -9.70 7.16
N MET A 60 -0.20 -9.03 7.36
CA MET A 60 0.32 -8.73 8.69
C MET A 60 0.46 -7.22 8.85
N ASP A 61 -0.34 -6.64 9.74
CA ASP A 61 -0.23 -5.23 10.09
C ASP A 61 0.97 -4.96 11.00
N GLN A 62 1.57 -3.79 10.82
CA GLN A 62 2.65 -3.23 11.66
C GLN A 62 3.84 -4.16 11.86
N LEU A 63 4.63 -4.31 10.80
CA LEU A 63 5.93 -5.00 10.80
C LEU A 63 6.75 -4.78 12.08
N PHE A 64 6.97 -3.53 12.49
CA PHE A 64 7.87 -3.24 13.60
C PHE A 64 7.33 -3.70 14.97
N ASP A 65 6.02 -3.93 15.10
CA ASP A 65 5.41 -4.52 16.30
C ASP A 65 5.49 -6.07 16.31
N ARG A 66 5.99 -6.67 15.22
CA ARG A 66 6.07 -8.13 15.01
C ARG A 66 7.51 -8.67 15.04
N ILE A 67 8.49 -7.81 15.26
CA ILE A 67 9.92 -8.15 15.26
C ILE A 67 10.56 -7.77 16.59
N GLU A 68 11.66 -8.44 16.91
CA GLU A 68 12.46 -8.09 18.07
C GLU A 68 13.28 -6.80 17.83
N PRO A 69 13.55 -5.98 18.86
CA PRO A 69 14.31 -4.73 18.70
C PRO A 69 15.69 -4.89 18.05
N ILE A 70 16.33 -6.06 18.22
CA ILE A 70 17.63 -6.35 17.61
C ILE A 70 17.56 -6.41 16.08
N GLU A 71 16.37 -6.66 15.52
CA GLU A 71 16.14 -6.80 14.08
C GLU A 71 15.88 -5.45 13.38
N ASP A 72 15.71 -4.35 14.12
CA ASP A 72 15.33 -3.04 13.56
C ASP A 72 16.18 -2.60 12.38
N ASN A 73 17.51 -2.69 12.53
CA ASN A 73 18.44 -2.23 11.50
C ASN A 73 18.25 -2.95 10.17
N MET A 74 17.73 -4.17 10.17
CA MET A 74 17.41 -4.92 8.96
C MET A 74 16.24 -4.29 8.20
N PHE A 75 15.22 -3.79 8.91
CA PHE A 75 13.97 -3.32 8.32
C PHE A 75 13.88 -1.79 8.18
N LEU A 76 14.68 -1.02 8.93
CA LEU A 76 14.70 0.45 8.87
C LEU A 76 14.84 1.01 7.43
N PRO A 77 15.59 0.41 6.48
CA PRO A 77 15.66 0.91 5.12
C PRO A 77 14.30 1.01 4.41
N LEU A 78 13.32 0.17 4.76
CA LEU A 78 11.98 0.22 4.17
C LEU A 78 11.25 1.53 4.48
N VAL A 79 11.60 2.20 5.59
CA VAL A 79 10.92 3.41 6.09
C VAL A 79 11.82 4.65 6.17
N THR A 80 13.11 4.52 5.85
CA THR A 80 14.11 5.60 5.95
C THR A 80 14.83 5.90 4.63
N ASN A 81 14.57 5.15 3.55
CA ASN A 81 15.20 5.39 2.26
C ASN A 81 14.89 6.81 1.73
N SER A 82 15.93 7.59 1.41
CA SER A 82 15.80 9.01 1.07
C SER A 82 15.07 9.27 -0.25
N VAL A 83 15.28 8.42 -1.27
CA VAL A 83 14.57 8.53 -2.57
C VAL A 83 13.09 8.30 -2.38
N HIS A 84 12.74 7.25 -1.64
CA HIS A 84 11.37 6.93 -1.26
C HIS A 84 10.71 8.13 -0.56
N LEU A 85 11.32 8.66 0.49
CA LEU A 85 10.76 9.78 1.26
C LEU A 85 10.69 11.09 0.46
N ASP A 86 11.63 11.34 -0.46
CA ASP A 86 11.62 12.52 -1.34
C ASP A 86 10.49 12.45 -2.38
N LEU A 87 10.16 11.25 -2.88
CA LEU A 87 9.01 11.04 -3.76
C LEU A 87 7.68 11.22 -3.02
N VAL A 88 7.56 10.70 -1.79
CA VAL A 88 6.40 10.95 -0.93
C VAL A 88 6.20 12.45 -0.71
N GLY A 89 7.27 13.15 -0.30
CA GLY A 89 7.23 14.60 -0.07
C GLY A 89 6.88 15.41 -1.32
N SER A 90 7.16 14.91 -2.52
CA SER A 90 6.82 15.59 -3.78
C SER A 90 5.31 15.63 -4.07
N LEU A 91 4.53 14.70 -3.52
CA LEU A 91 3.07 14.66 -3.67
C LEU A 91 2.34 15.25 -2.46
N LEU A 92 2.78 14.94 -1.24
CA LEU A 92 2.09 15.35 -0.01
C LEU A 92 2.55 16.72 0.52
N GLY A 93 3.67 17.24 0.01
CA GLY A 93 4.31 18.44 0.53
C GLY A 93 5.08 18.20 1.84
N PRO A 94 5.52 19.28 2.51
CA PRO A 94 6.25 19.17 3.77
C PRO A 94 5.34 18.69 4.90
N GLY A 95 5.86 17.80 5.75
CA GLY A 95 5.12 17.30 6.91
C GLY A 95 4.09 16.24 6.53
N PHE A 96 4.57 15.01 6.35
CA PHE A 96 3.74 13.82 6.22
C PHE A 96 4.00 12.87 7.39
N GLN A 97 3.03 12.03 7.67
CA GLN A 97 3.13 10.95 8.63
C GLN A 97 3.06 9.61 7.91
N GLN A 98 3.61 8.59 8.56
CA GLN A 98 3.68 7.24 8.08
C GLN A 98 2.64 6.38 8.80
N ILE A 99 1.92 5.57 8.03
CA ILE A 99 1.12 4.45 8.49
C ILE A 99 2.04 3.24 8.37
N GLY A 100 2.35 2.59 9.50
CA GLY A 100 3.49 1.69 9.55
C GLY A 100 3.36 0.50 8.58
N PRO A 101 4.49 -0.08 8.17
CA PRO A 101 4.48 -1.05 7.08
C PRO A 101 3.65 -2.28 7.40
N GLY A 102 2.65 -2.57 6.58
CA GLY A 102 1.96 -3.85 6.53
C GLY A 102 2.63 -4.77 5.53
N ILE A 103 2.54 -6.08 5.73
CA ILE A 103 3.07 -7.09 4.82
C ILE A 103 1.92 -7.78 4.12
N LEU A 104 2.03 -7.89 2.79
CA LEU A 104 1.08 -8.58 1.93
C LEU A 104 1.74 -9.78 1.27
N TRP A 105 1.36 -10.97 1.70
CA TRP A 105 1.81 -12.24 1.12
C TRP A 105 0.73 -12.80 0.19
N ARG A 106 1.06 -12.89 -1.10
CA ARG A 106 0.26 -13.53 -2.14
C ARG A 106 0.87 -14.90 -2.48
N MET A 107 0.27 -15.96 -1.97
CA MET A 107 0.70 -17.34 -2.19
C MET A 107 0.20 -17.88 -3.54
N PRO A 108 0.82 -18.95 -4.08
CA PRO A 108 0.32 -19.65 -5.26
C PRO A 108 -1.19 -19.92 -5.21
N GLY A 109 -1.89 -19.64 -6.31
CA GLY A 109 -3.34 -19.86 -6.44
C GLY A 109 -4.24 -18.73 -5.93
N CYS A 110 -3.69 -17.67 -5.31
CA CYS A 110 -4.52 -16.63 -4.72
C CYS A 110 -5.28 -15.80 -5.76
N LEU A 111 -6.52 -15.43 -5.44
CA LEU A 111 -7.41 -14.69 -6.34
C LEU A 111 -7.08 -13.21 -6.40
N LYS A 112 -7.35 -12.60 -7.55
CA LYS A 112 -7.27 -11.14 -7.74
C LYS A 112 -8.20 -10.40 -6.76
N ARG A 113 -7.74 -9.29 -6.20
CA ARG A 113 -8.58 -8.38 -5.39
C ARG A 113 -9.34 -7.36 -6.24
N GLY A 114 -10.40 -6.77 -5.68
CA GLY A 114 -11.17 -5.75 -6.37
C GLY A 114 -10.33 -4.52 -6.74
N LEU A 115 -10.60 -3.93 -7.92
CA LEU A 115 -10.06 -2.62 -8.30
C LEU A 115 -10.58 -1.54 -7.33
N HIS A 116 -9.68 -0.68 -6.84
CA HIS A 116 -9.99 0.38 -5.89
C HIS A 116 -9.01 1.54 -5.98
N ALA A 117 -9.38 2.68 -5.40
CA ALA A 117 -8.47 3.70 -4.90
C ALA A 117 -8.33 3.55 -3.38
N ASP A 118 -7.20 3.99 -2.82
CA ASP A 118 -6.92 3.92 -1.40
C ASP A 118 -7.70 4.97 -0.60
N VAL A 119 -8.04 4.61 0.63
CA VAL A 119 -8.57 5.54 1.65
C VAL A 119 -7.56 6.66 1.92
N PRO A 120 -8.01 7.91 2.16
CA PRO A 120 -9.39 8.32 2.43
C PRO A 120 -10.22 8.69 1.19
N VAL A 121 -9.74 8.56 -0.03
CA VAL A 121 -10.46 9.10 -1.20
C VAL A 121 -11.89 8.51 -1.33
N PRO A 122 -12.08 7.17 -1.20
CA PRO A 122 -13.40 6.54 -1.14
C PRO A 122 -14.30 7.00 0.03
N TRP A 123 -13.72 7.47 1.14
CA TRP A 123 -14.47 7.87 2.33
C TRP A 123 -15.38 9.07 2.05
N PHE A 124 -14.94 10.02 1.21
CA PHE A 124 -15.76 11.18 0.83
C PHE A 124 -17.07 10.72 0.17
N ILE A 125 -16.98 9.81 -0.80
CA ILE A 125 -18.14 9.28 -1.52
C ILE A 125 -19.07 8.48 -0.59
N GLN A 126 -18.50 7.65 0.30
CA GLN A 126 -19.29 6.92 1.29
C GLN A 126 -20.13 7.85 2.18
N ASN A 127 -19.63 9.06 2.44
CA ASN A 127 -20.30 10.09 3.25
C ASN A 127 -21.08 11.11 2.42
N ASN A 128 -21.36 10.83 1.13
CA ASN A 128 -22.08 11.71 0.21
C ASN A 128 -21.43 13.10 0.02
N LEU A 129 -20.10 13.15 0.11
CA LEU A 129 -19.28 14.33 -0.19
C LEU A 129 -18.67 14.19 -1.59
N PRO A 130 -18.34 15.30 -2.27
CA PRO A 130 -17.64 15.25 -3.54
C PRO A 130 -16.22 14.68 -3.38
N THR A 131 -15.77 13.87 -4.34
CA THR A 131 -14.38 13.41 -4.42
C THR A 131 -13.46 14.61 -4.68
N PRO A 132 -12.48 14.90 -3.80
CA PRO A 132 -11.50 15.93 -4.11
C PRO A 132 -10.55 15.43 -5.20
N SER A 133 -10.44 16.17 -6.30
CA SER A 133 -9.75 15.73 -7.53
C SER A 133 -8.34 16.30 -7.72
N ASN A 134 -7.94 17.27 -6.89
CA ASN A 134 -6.68 18.02 -7.03
C ASN A 134 -5.80 17.94 -5.77
N VAL A 135 -6.09 17.03 -4.84
CA VAL A 135 -5.36 16.87 -3.58
C VAL A 135 -4.92 15.42 -3.43
N CYS A 136 -3.63 15.21 -3.18
CA CYS A 136 -3.09 13.91 -2.81
C CYS A 136 -3.25 13.72 -1.29
N PHE A 137 -4.14 12.82 -0.86
CA PHE A 137 -4.30 12.48 0.55
C PHE A 137 -3.44 11.32 1.01
N MET A 138 -3.01 10.48 0.07
CA MET A 138 -2.23 9.30 0.38
C MET A 138 -1.22 9.03 -0.73
N VAL A 139 -0.02 8.61 -0.33
CA VAL A 139 0.97 7.97 -1.19
C VAL A 139 1.25 6.61 -0.59
N ASN A 140 1.24 5.57 -1.42
CA ASN A 140 1.54 4.23 -0.97
C ASN A 140 2.81 3.74 -1.64
N ALA A 141 3.63 3.03 -0.87
CA ALA A 141 4.94 2.56 -1.24
C ALA A 141 5.04 1.07 -0.94
N ILE A 142 5.24 0.24 -1.96
CA ILE A 142 5.31 -1.22 -1.85
C ILE A 142 6.72 -1.68 -2.24
N TRP A 143 7.48 -2.12 -1.24
CA TRP A 143 8.76 -2.79 -1.45
C TRP A 143 8.52 -4.22 -1.94
N MET A 144 9.22 -4.60 -3.01
CA MET A 144 9.22 -5.96 -3.54
C MET A 144 10.27 -6.77 -2.77
N LEU A 145 9.84 -7.71 -1.93
CA LEU A 145 10.73 -8.55 -1.11
C LEU A 145 10.99 -9.92 -1.75
N THR A 146 10.16 -10.29 -2.72
CA THR A 146 10.36 -11.35 -3.68
C THR A 146 10.29 -10.76 -5.10
N GLU A 147 10.51 -11.57 -6.12
CA GLU A 147 10.24 -11.17 -7.50
C GLU A 147 8.74 -10.86 -7.67
N PHE A 148 8.41 -9.77 -8.36
CA PHE A 148 7.04 -9.43 -8.75
C PHE A 148 6.90 -9.60 -10.26
N THR A 149 5.99 -10.48 -10.68
CA THR A 149 5.58 -10.65 -12.08
C THR A 149 4.07 -10.55 -12.17
N ARG A 150 3.54 -10.28 -13.36
CA ARG A 150 2.09 -10.30 -13.59
C ARG A 150 1.46 -11.60 -13.13
N GLU A 151 2.11 -12.74 -13.40
CA GLU A 151 1.60 -14.08 -13.14
C GLU A 151 1.59 -14.42 -11.64
N ASN A 152 2.53 -13.88 -10.85
CA ASN A 152 2.60 -14.17 -9.42
C ASN A 152 1.87 -13.15 -8.54
N GLY A 153 1.09 -12.25 -9.15
CA GLY A 153 0.23 -11.31 -8.43
C GLY A 153 0.87 -9.96 -8.16
N ALA A 154 1.77 -9.47 -9.02
CA ALA A 154 2.19 -8.07 -9.00
C ALA A 154 0.98 -7.12 -8.93
N THR A 155 1.15 -5.97 -8.27
CA THR A 155 0.08 -4.97 -8.18
C THR A 155 -0.24 -4.46 -9.58
N LEU A 156 -1.52 -4.47 -9.95
CA LEU A 156 -2.03 -3.97 -11.21
C LEU A 156 -2.49 -2.52 -11.01
N LEU A 157 -2.05 -1.60 -11.85
CA LEU A 157 -2.40 -0.17 -11.77
C LEU A 157 -2.96 0.32 -13.10
N LEU A 158 -3.99 1.18 -13.05
CA LEU A 158 -4.50 1.89 -14.22
C LEU A 158 -3.78 3.25 -14.33
N PRO A 159 -2.92 3.47 -15.33
CA PRO A 159 -2.24 4.75 -15.51
C PRO A 159 -3.21 5.93 -15.63
N TYR A 160 -2.79 7.10 -15.13
CA TYR A 160 -3.53 8.38 -15.20
C TYR A 160 -4.84 8.45 -14.41
N SER A 161 -5.28 7.35 -13.81
CA SER A 161 -6.60 7.24 -13.17
C SER A 161 -6.79 8.11 -11.93
N HIS A 162 -5.71 8.56 -11.29
CA HIS A 162 -5.77 9.52 -10.19
C HIS A 162 -6.31 10.89 -10.63
N ASN A 163 -6.23 11.22 -11.93
CA ASN A 163 -6.74 12.47 -12.49
C ASN A 163 -8.21 12.39 -12.93
N PHE A 164 -8.87 11.24 -12.81
CA PHE A 164 -10.26 11.09 -13.26
C PHE A 164 -11.26 11.85 -12.38
N GLY A 165 -10.85 12.30 -11.19
CA GLY A 165 -11.74 12.96 -10.22
C GLY A 165 -12.82 12.04 -9.64
N HIS A 166 -12.67 10.73 -9.83
CA HIS A 166 -13.61 9.69 -9.42
C HIS A 166 -12.84 8.44 -8.98
N VAL A 167 -13.42 7.66 -8.07
CA VAL A 167 -12.87 6.40 -7.55
C VAL A 167 -13.65 5.21 -8.07
N CYS A 168 -12.95 4.11 -8.34
CA CYS A 168 -13.57 2.91 -8.87
C CYS A 168 -14.18 1.98 -7.80
N ASN A 169 -14.10 2.33 -6.52
CA ASN A 169 -14.54 1.48 -5.41
C ASN A 169 -16.00 1.02 -5.56
N LYS A 170 -16.26 -0.19 -5.05
CA LYS A 170 -17.59 -0.81 -4.95
C LYS A 170 -17.94 -0.84 -3.47
N TRP A 171 -19.20 -0.56 -3.15
CA TRP A 171 -19.72 -0.65 -1.78
C TRP A 171 -21.00 -1.47 -1.77
N LEU A 172 -21.25 -2.23 -0.71
CA LEU A 172 -22.57 -2.80 -0.52
C LEU A 172 -23.53 -1.72 -0.04
N ASP A 173 -24.65 -1.56 -0.75
CA ASP A 173 -25.73 -0.72 -0.30
C ASP A 173 -26.47 -1.43 0.85
N PRO A 174 -26.51 -0.85 2.07
CA PRO A 174 -27.04 -1.54 3.25
C PRO A 174 -28.56 -1.73 3.20
N THR A 175 -29.27 -1.00 2.34
CA THR A 175 -30.74 -1.08 2.21
C THR A 175 -31.16 -2.11 1.17
N SER A 176 -30.49 -2.12 0.02
CA SER A 176 -30.84 -2.96 -1.13
C SER A 176 -29.98 -4.22 -1.24
N GLY A 177 -28.85 -4.30 -0.52
CA GLY A 177 -27.86 -5.37 -0.62
C GLY A 177 -27.12 -5.42 -1.96
N LYS A 178 -27.30 -4.42 -2.83
CA LYS A 178 -26.69 -4.37 -4.16
C LYS A 178 -25.39 -3.58 -4.15
N LEU A 179 -24.50 -3.87 -5.09
CA LEU A 179 -23.28 -3.09 -5.27
C LEU A 179 -23.62 -1.68 -5.78
N ARG A 180 -23.15 -0.67 -5.02
CA ARG A 180 -23.15 0.75 -5.35
C ARG A 180 -21.77 1.16 -5.87
N TYR A 181 -21.77 2.17 -6.74
CA TYR A 181 -20.60 2.84 -7.30
C TYR A 181 -20.76 4.34 -7.06
N GLU A 182 -19.70 5.11 -7.32
CA GLU A 182 -19.75 6.56 -7.17
C GLU A 182 -20.82 7.16 -8.09
N ASN A 183 -20.86 6.68 -9.34
CA ASN A 183 -21.89 7.02 -10.31
C ASN A 183 -21.95 5.95 -11.42
N GLU A 184 -22.95 6.08 -12.29
CA GLU A 184 -23.21 5.13 -13.38
C GLU A 184 -22.10 5.10 -14.45
N ASN A 185 -21.39 6.22 -14.68
CA ASN A 185 -20.28 6.25 -15.64
C ASN A 185 -19.11 5.42 -15.12
N ILE A 186 -18.78 5.54 -13.83
CA ILE A 186 -17.75 4.73 -13.18
C ILE A 186 -18.12 3.25 -13.17
N ARG A 187 -19.39 2.92 -12.89
CA ARG A 187 -19.87 1.55 -12.98
C ARG A 187 -19.60 0.98 -14.37
N ARG A 188 -20.04 1.66 -15.43
CA ARG A 188 -19.86 1.21 -16.82
C ARG A 188 -18.38 1.07 -17.20
N TYR A 189 -17.57 2.07 -16.86
CA TYR A 189 -16.14 2.04 -17.22
C TYR A 189 -15.42 0.90 -16.50
N ARG A 190 -15.66 0.73 -15.20
CA ARG A 190 -15.12 -0.39 -14.43
C ARG A 190 -15.59 -1.74 -14.96
N THR A 191 -16.88 -1.90 -15.27
CA THR A 191 -17.40 -3.15 -15.87
C THR A 191 -16.70 -3.45 -17.19
N LYS A 192 -16.51 -2.44 -18.05
CA LYS A 192 -15.76 -2.59 -19.30
C LYS A 192 -14.32 -3.06 -19.05
N LEU A 193 -13.60 -2.39 -18.16
CA LEU A 193 -12.24 -2.77 -17.75
C LEU A 193 -12.17 -4.21 -17.24
N GLU A 194 -13.11 -4.62 -16.39
CA GLU A 194 -13.16 -5.98 -15.85
C GLU A 194 -13.51 -7.02 -16.93
N SER A 195 -14.32 -6.66 -17.94
CA SER A 195 -14.75 -7.57 -19.02
C SER A 195 -13.73 -7.74 -20.14
N GLU A 196 -12.92 -6.72 -20.42
CA GLU A 196 -11.88 -6.75 -21.47
C GLU A 196 -10.56 -7.37 -20.97
N GLY A 197 -10.57 -7.89 -19.74
CA GLY A 197 -9.39 -8.38 -19.02
C GLY A 197 -8.50 -7.25 -18.51
N ASP A 198 -7.43 -7.62 -17.81
CA ASP A 198 -6.50 -6.68 -17.17
C ASP A 198 -5.50 -6.03 -18.15
N ASN A 199 -5.87 -5.96 -19.44
CA ASN A 199 -5.02 -5.48 -20.53
C ASN A 199 -4.72 -3.97 -20.42
N GLN A 200 -5.65 -3.20 -19.85
CA GLN A 200 -5.45 -1.77 -19.60
C GLN A 200 -4.70 -1.51 -18.28
N LEU A 201 -4.54 -2.54 -17.43
CA LEU A 201 -3.80 -2.43 -16.18
C LEU A 201 -2.34 -2.81 -16.40
N VAL A 202 -1.44 -2.03 -15.86
CA VAL A 202 0.00 -2.30 -15.86
C VAL A 202 0.36 -3.04 -14.58
N ALA A 203 1.02 -4.19 -14.71
CA ALA A 203 1.62 -4.90 -13.59
C ALA A 203 2.91 -4.19 -13.14
N SER A 204 3.06 -3.95 -11.84
CA SER A 204 4.28 -3.40 -11.25
C SER A 204 5.32 -4.50 -11.07
N GLU A 205 6.05 -4.82 -12.14
CA GLU A 205 7.02 -5.91 -12.15
C GLU A 205 8.42 -5.44 -11.77
N GLY A 206 9.18 -6.29 -11.08
CA GLY A 206 10.54 -6.00 -10.70
C GLY A 206 11.16 -7.02 -9.75
N PRO A 207 12.50 -7.01 -9.65
CA PRO A 207 13.24 -7.91 -8.76
C PRO A 207 13.10 -7.50 -7.28
N PRO A 208 13.42 -8.43 -6.34
CA PRO A 208 13.56 -8.08 -4.93
C PRO A 208 14.48 -6.88 -4.73
N GLY A 209 14.03 -5.93 -3.92
CA GLY A 209 14.72 -4.66 -3.67
C GLY A 209 14.19 -3.49 -4.48
N SER A 210 13.25 -3.75 -5.41
CA SER A 210 12.51 -2.73 -6.12
C SER A 210 11.44 -2.08 -5.25
N LEU A 211 11.03 -0.86 -5.62
CA LEU A 211 9.97 -0.10 -4.98
C LEU A 211 8.93 0.31 -6.02
N LEU A 212 7.66 -0.04 -5.80
CA LEU A 212 6.52 0.63 -6.41
C LEU A 212 6.11 1.79 -5.49
N ILE A 213 5.93 2.99 -6.04
CA ILE A 213 5.31 4.11 -5.32
C ILE A 213 4.21 4.72 -6.19
N PHE A 214 3.06 5.01 -5.58
CA PHE A 214 1.89 5.48 -6.31
C PHE A 214 1.00 6.42 -5.50
N HIS A 215 0.27 7.25 -6.23
CA HIS A 215 -0.73 8.16 -5.72
C HIS A 215 -1.96 7.36 -5.24
N GLY A 216 -2.49 7.64 -4.06
CA GLY A 216 -3.59 6.87 -3.45
C GLY A 216 -4.88 6.83 -4.28
N SER A 217 -5.15 7.89 -5.06
CA SER A 217 -6.26 7.91 -6.04
C SER A 217 -6.03 7.06 -7.31
N THR A 218 -4.83 6.53 -7.54
CA THR A 218 -4.58 5.65 -8.69
C THR A 218 -5.33 4.35 -8.49
N TRP A 219 -6.18 4.01 -9.47
CA TRP A 219 -6.96 2.79 -9.45
C TRP A 219 -6.03 1.59 -9.58
N HIS A 220 -6.09 0.69 -8.62
CA HIS A 220 -5.19 -0.43 -8.54
C HIS A 220 -5.84 -1.65 -7.90
N SER A 221 -5.17 -2.80 -8.03
CA SER A 221 -5.64 -4.09 -7.55
C SER A 221 -4.44 -5.02 -7.37
N PRO A 222 -4.31 -5.71 -6.23
CA PRO A 222 -3.44 -6.88 -6.14
C PRO A 222 -3.84 -7.94 -7.17
N GLY A 223 -2.91 -8.27 -8.08
CA GLY A 223 -3.13 -9.25 -9.14
C GLY A 223 -3.35 -10.67 -8.59
N PRO A 224 -3.91 -11.57 -9.41
CA PRO A 224 -3.98 -12.99 -9.05
C PRO A 224 -2.58 -13.61 -9.08
N ASN A 225 -2.31 -14.56 -8.19
CA ASN A 225 -1.13 -15.42 -8.31
C ASN A 225 -1.56 -16.72 -8.97
N ILE A 226 -1.37 -16.82 -10.28
CA ILE A 226 -1.72 -18.01 -11.08
C ILE A 226 -0.57 -19.02 -11.16
N THR A 227 0.55 -18.76 -10.49
CA THR A 227 1.67 -19.70 -10.42
C THR A 227 1.37 -20.83 -9.43
N THR A 228 2.17 -21.90 -9.50
CA THR A 228 2.07 -23.05 -8.58
C THR A 228 3.19 -23.07 -7.53
N ASN A 229 4.22 -22.23 -7.68
CA ASN A 229 5.45 -22.33 -6.91
C ASN A 229 6.13 -20.98 -6.59
N SER A 230 5.52 -19.84 -6.93
CA SER A 230 6.10 -18.53 -6.65
C SER A 230 5.28 -17.79 -5.60
N ASN A 231 5.91 -17.47 -4.47
CA ASN A 231 5.38 -16.52 -3.51
C ASN A 231 5.62 -15.08 -3.99
N ARG A 232 4.67 -14.19 -3.69
CA ARG A 232 4.81 -12.75 -3.91
C ARG A 232 4.62 -12.03 -2.59
N LEU A 233 5.70 -11.49 -2.03
CA LEU A 233 5.70 -10.80 -0.72
C LEU A 233 6.09 -9.34 -0.90
N GLY A 234 5.22 -8.43 -0.45
CA GLY A 234 5.50 -7.00 -0.45
C GLY A 234 5.31 -6.36 0.91
N ALA A 235 6.16 -5.37 1.24
CA ALA A 235 5.95 -4.49 2.39
C ALA A 235 5.36 -3.16 1.94
N SER A 236 4.12 -2.88 2.33
CA SER A 236 3.35 -1.70 1.96
C SER A 236 3.38 -0.67 3.07
N THR A 237 3.78 0.56 2.78
CA THR A 237 3.75 1.69 3.71
C THR A 237 2.89 2.80 3.12
N GLY A 238 1.86 3.21 3.86
CA GLY A 238 1.04 4.36 3.52
C GLY A 238 1.62 5.64 4.12
N PHE A 239 1.53 6.74 3.38
CA PHE A 239 1.89 8.07 3.85
C PHE A 239 0.71 9.00 3.64
N ILE A 240 0.43 9.83 4.64
CA ILE A 240 -0.64 10.82 4.60
C ILE A 240 -0.12 12.18 5.09
N PRO A 241 -0.76 13.31 4.74
CA PRO A 241 -0.40 14.61 5.30
C PRO A 241 -0.45 14.60 6.83
N ALA A 242 0.46 15.32 7.50
CA ALA A 242 0.57 15.29 8.97
C ALA A 242 -0.70 15.79 9.69
N TRP A 243 -1.45 16.70 9.05
CA TRP A 243 -2.70 17.24 9.59
C TRP A 243 -3.89 16.25 9.50
N LEU A 244 -3.77 15.19 8.69
CA LEU A 244 -4.81 14.17 8.57
C LEU A 244 -4.77 13.22 9.77
N ASP A 245 -5.90 12.63 10.19
CA ASP A 245 -5.89 11.63 11.25
C ASP A 245 -5.84 10.21 10.67
N PRO A 246 -4.77 9.42 10.89
CA PRO A 246 -4.58 8.13 10.24
C PRO A 246 -5.63 7.08 10.60
N VAL A 247 -6.30 7.16 11.76
CA VAL A 247 -7.30 6.14 12.13
C VAL A 247 -8.65 6.42 11.50
N TYR A 248 -9.03 7.68 11.40
CA TYR A 248 -10.31 8.06 10.78
C TYR A 248 -10.24 8.14 9.26
N THR A 249 -9.03 8.15 8.70
CA THR A 249 -8.79 8.25 7.25
C THR A 249 -8.13 7.02 6.64
N ALA A 250 -7.68 6.06 7.47
CA ALA A 250 -7.11 4.79 7.05
C ALA A 250 -7.59 3.63 7.94
N TRP A 251 -7.00 2.45 7.71
CA TRP A 251 -7.41 1.09 8.12
C TRP A 251 -7.47 0.81 9.65
N GLY A 252 -7.94 1.75 10.46
CA GLY A 252 -8.06 1.61 11.91
C GLY A 252 -6.75 1.88 12.66
N LYS A 253 -6.75 1.64 13.97
CA LYS A 253 -5.58 1.88 14.83
C LYS A 253 -4.51 0.79 14.72
N ASP A 254 -4.86 -0.38 14.22
CA ASP A 254 -3.95 -1.53 14.17
C ASP A 254 -2.90 -1.40 13.07
N VAL A 255 -3.05 -0.42 12.18
CA VAL A 255 -2.00 0.03 11.25
C VAL A 255 -1.13 1.16 11.80
N LEU A 256 -1.18 1.43 13.10
CA LEU A 256 -0.25 2.34 13.76
C LEU A 256 0.74 1.57 14.63
N MET A 257 1.98 2.05 14.59
CA MET A 257 3.04 1.57 15.46
C MET A 257 2.64 1.70 16.93
N SER A 258 2.94 0.70 17.75
CA SER A 258 2.80 0.81 19.20
C SER A 258 3.72 1.89 19.79
N ARG A 259 3.37 2.42 20.96
CA ARG A 259 4.20 3.41 21.68
C ARG A 259 5.57 2.84 22.03
N ALA A 260 5.62 1.57 22.43
CA ALA A 260 6.85 0.89 22.77
C ALA A 260 7.80 0.82 21.57
N THR A 261 7.29 0.39 20.41
CA THR A 261 8.06 0.34 19.17
C THR A 261 8.47 1.72 18.70
N ARG A 262 7.57 2.71 18.71
CA ARG A 262 7.90 4.08 18.33
C ARG A 262 9.06 4.65 19.15
N ASN A 263 9.04 4.46 20.47
CA ASN A 263 10.03 5.06 21.35
C ASN A 263 11.47 4.57 21.12
N ARG A 264 11.63 3.37 20.54
CA ARG A 264 12.96 2.82 20.17
C ARG A 264 13.40 3.15 18.74
N MET A 265 12.50 3.68 17.90
CA MET A 265 12.85 4.05 16.52
C MET A 265 13.78 5.27 16.46
N PRO A 266 14.55 5.45 15.36
CA PRO A 266 15.30 6.67 15.12
C PRO A 266 14.43 7.94 15.15
N PRO A 267 14.98 9.12 15.50
CA PRO A 267 14.21 10.36 15.64
C PRO A 267 13.38 10.74 14.41
N ASP A 268 13.88 10.50 13.20
CA ASP A 268 13.16 10.82 11.97
C ASP A 268 11.90 9.94 11.78
N VAL A 269 12.00 8.66 12.13
CA VAL A 269 10.85 7.74 12.14
C VAL A 269 9.85 8.14 13.22
N GLN A 270 10.32 8.52 14.42
CA GLN A 270 9.44 9.02 15.49
C GLN A 270 8.67 10.29 15.09
N MET A 271 9.31 11.19 14.33
CA MET A 271 8.69 12.42 13.84
C MET A 271 7.60 12.15 12.79
N ARG A 272 7.75 11.09 11.98
CA ARG A 272 6.73 10.65 11.01
C ARG A 272 5.63 9.78 11.63
N ASN A 273 5.80 9.27 12.85
CA ASN A 273 4.82 8.42 13.53
C ASN A 273 4.36 9.11 14.83
N GLN A 274 3.75 10.30 14.74
CA GLN A 274 3.38 11.08 15.95
C GLN A 274 2.22 10.45 16.73
N ARG A 275 1.33 9.76 16.01
CA ARG A 275 0.21 9.03 16.57
C ARG A 275 0.57 7.55 16.63
N VAL A 276 0.22 6.93 17.75
CA VAL A 276 0.46 5.50 18.02
C VAL A 276 -0.86 4.81 18.33
N LYS A 277 -0.86 3.48 18.22
CA LYS A 277 -2.04 2.64 18.46
C LYS A 277 -2.79 2.99 19.75
N GLU A 278 -2.06 3.28 20.82
CA GLU A 278 -2.59 3.59 22.16
C GLU A 278 -3.15 5.02 22.30
N ASN A 279 -3.07 5.86 21.26
CA ASN A 279 -3.80 7.14 21.25
C ASN A 279 -5.30 6.97 20.98
N TYR A 280 -5.73 5.79 20.55
CA TYR A 280 -7.10 5.53 20.11
C TYR A 280 -7.75 4.47 20.99
N PRO A 281 -9.09 4.55 21.18
CA PRO A 281 -9.81 3.54 21.93
C PRO A 281 -9.74 2.17 21.24
N ASP A 282 -9.96 1.09 22.00
CA ASP A 282 -10.10 -0.23 21.40
C ASP A 282 -11.38 -0.31 20.57
N THR A 283 -11.23 -0.29 19.24
CA THR A 283 -12.33 -0.27 18.28
C THR A 283 -12.69 -1.66 17.75
N SER A 284 -12.30 -2.75 18.42
CA SER A 284 -12.64 -4.13 18.02
C SER A 284 -14.16 -4.40 17.93
N ASN A 285 -15.01 -3.44 18.34
CA ASN A 285 -16.46 -3.44 18.17
C ASN A 285 -17.01 -2.47 17.09
N LEU A 286 -16.17 -1.72 16.36
CA LEU A 286 -16.61 -0.78 15.31
C LEU A 286 -16.57 -1.35 13.89
N GLU A 287 -15.94 -2.51 13.69
CA GLU A 287 -15.84 -3.19 12.38
C GLU A 287 -17.18 -3.61 11.76
N ALA A 288 -18.29 -3.51 12.51
CA ALA A 288 -19.63 -3.78 12.00
C ALA A 288 -20.20 -2.71 11.04
N LYS A 289 -19.41 -1.70 10.59
CA LYS A 289 -19.98 -0.56 9.84
C LYS A 289 -19.40 -0.23 8.46
N GLN A 290 -18.39 -0.92 7.93
CA GLN A 290 -17.80 -0.52 6.63
C GLN A 290 -17.31 -1.70 5.75
N GLN A 291 -18.20 -2.65 5.43
CA GLN A 291 -18.06 -3.54 4.26
C GLN A 291 -19.04 -3.10 3.16
#